data_AF-E4ME35-F1
#
_entry.id   AF-E4ME35-F1
#
_cell.length_a   1.000
_cell.length_b   1.000
_cell.length_c   1.000
_cell.angle_alpha   90.00
_cell.angle_beta   90.00
_cell.angle_gamma   90.00
#
_symmetry.space_group_name_H-M   'P 1'
#
loop_
_entity.id
_entity.type
_entity.pdbx_description
1 polymer ?
#
loop_
_entity_poly.entity_id
_entity_poly.type
_entity_poly.pdbx_seq_one_letter_code
_entity_poly.pdbx_strand_id
1 'polypeptide(L)'
;MILPKIKVLRSHGKQYIPDLDAVELTEEFRGRPHLTETPDTADLERAAAICPTGALTTAPLSLDLGRCLFCGECARTAPRNIRFTNDYRIGSPTREGLVVRPGDKCVRFDPAAVRPEIGRYFGRSLQLREVCAGGDASVEMELNATGNVNFDLGRYGIGFTASPRHADGVVVSGPITVNMAEALRICCDAVANPKILVVCGSEACSGGLFAGSRAVDRTFFDTHAADLWLPGAPTHPMTFIDGILNLLGKKKRE
;
A
#
# COMPACT_ATOMS: atom_id res chain seq x y z
N MET A 1 25.25 -33.75 -21.80
CA MET A 1 24.42 -33.43 -20.61
C MET A 1 24.38 -31.93 -20.23
N ILE A 2 25.06 -31.03 -20.96
CA ILE A 2 25.13 -29.59 -20.66
C ILE A 2 24.02 -28.79 -21.38
N LEU A 3 23.69 -29.15 -22.62
CA LEU A 3 22.67 -28.49 -23.45
C LEU A 3 21.27 -28.38 -22.79
N PRO A 4 20.73 -29.41 -22.10
CA PRO A 4 19.46 -29.30 -21.39
C PRO A 4 19.50 -28.27 -20.24
N LYS A 5 20.62 -28.19 -19.51
CA LYS A 5 20.80 -27.24 -18.40
C LYS A 5 20.88 -25.79 -18.90
N ILE A 6 21.51 -25.54 -20.05
CA ILE A 6 21.54 -24.22 -20.69
C ILE A 6 20.13 -23.80 -21.13
N LYS A 7 19.32 -24.74 -21.65
CA LYS A 7 17.93 -24.46 -22.04
C LYS A 7 17.05 -24.09 -20.84
N VAL A 8 17.23 -24.80 -19.72
CA VAL A 8 16.54 -24.50 -18.44
C VAL A 8 17.00 -23.17 -17.85
N LEU A 9 18.31 -22.88 -17.83
CA LEU A 9 18.81 -21.58 -17.35
C LEU A 9 18.32 -20.41 -18.21
N ARG A 10 18.29 -20.59 -19.53
CA ARG A 10 17.72 -19.59 -20.45
C ARG A 10 16.21 -19.42 -20.26
N SER A 11 15.46 -20.49 -19.98
CA SER A 11 14.02 -20.41 -19.74
C SER A 11 13.68 -19.81 -18.39
N HIS A 12 14.55 -19.94 -17.38
CA HIS A 12 14.37 -19.31 -16.07
C HIS A 12 14.60 -17.80 -16.11
N GLY A 13 15.27 -17.28 -17.15
CA GLY A 13 15.57 -15.85 -17.26
C GLY A 13 16.37 -15.33 -16.06
N LYS A 14 16.17 -14.06 -15.69
CA LYS A 14 16.62 -13.53 -14.40
C LYS A 14 15.53 -13.78 -13.37
N GLN A 15 15.84 -14.57 -12.34
CA GLN A 15 14.92 -14.92 -11.26
C GLN A 15 14.71 -13.79 -10.23
N TYR A 16 15.16 -12.58 -10.54
CA TYR A 16 15.08 -11.41 -9.68
C TYR A 16 14.91 -10.14 -10.48
N ILE A 17 14.29 -9.12 -9.88
CA ILE A 17 14.19 -7.77 -10.46
C ILE A 17 15.53 -7.05 -10.16
N PRO A 18 16.34 -6.74 -11.19
CA PRO A 18 17.68 -6.19 -10.96
C PRO A 18 17.66 -4.82 -10.30
N ASP A 19 16.73 -3.98 -10.74
CA ASP A 19 16.53 -2.64 -10.21
C ASP A 19 15.04 -2.47 -9.89
N LEU A 20 14.74 -2.42 -8.59
CA LEU A 20 13.38 -2.23 -8.09
C LEU A 20 12.90 -0.79 -8.25
N ASP A 21 13.79 0.18 -8.46
CA ASP A 21 13.40 1.57 -8.65
C ASP A 21 13.00 1.85 -10.10
N ALA A 22 13.68 1.20 -11.05
CA ALA A 22 13.42 1.28 -12.48
C ALA A 22 12.37 0.28 -13.00
N VAL A 23 11.81 -0.58 -12.14
CA VAL A 23 10.79 -1.54 -12.60
C VAL A 23 9.52 -0.81 -13.05
N GLU A 24 8.96 -1.27 -14.16
CA GLU A 24 7.62 -0.94 -14.62
C GLU A 24 6.75 -2.19 -14.51
N LEU A 25 5.55 -2.02 -13.96
CA LEU A 25 4.56 -3.09 -13.92
C LEU A 25 3.85 -3.20 -15.26
N THR A 26 3.15 -4.31 -15.48
CA THR A 26 2.43 -4.54 -16.73
C THR A 26 1.32 -3.49 -16.93
N GLU A 27 0.90 -3.25 -18.17
CA GLU A 27 -0.13 -2.25 -18.48
C GLU A 27 -1.50 -2.59 -17.85
N GLU A 28 -1.72 -3.87 -17.53
CA GLU A 28 -2.92 -4.34 -16.84
C GLU A 28 -2.94 -4.01 -15.35
N PHE A 29 -1.77 -3.74 -14.75
CA PHE A 29 -1.70 -3.32 -13.35
C PHE A 29 -2.40 -1.98 -13.16
N ARG A 30 -3.27 -1.91 -12.15
CA ARG A 30 -4.00 -0.69 -11.80
C ARG A 30 -3.33 -0.04 -10.60
N GLY A 31 -2.44 0.89 -10.89
CA GLY A 31 -1.76 1.74 -9.93
C GLY A 31 -2.43 3.10 -9.79
N ARG A 32 -1.64 4.17 -9.89
CA ARG A 32 -2.14 5.55 -9.77
C ARG A 32 -3.16 5.87 -10.88
N PRO A 33 -4.33 6.46 -10.57
CA PRO A 33 -5.23 6.99 -11.56
C PRO A 33 -4.72 8.34 -12.10
N HIS A 34 -4.88 8.53 -13.40
CA HIS A 34 -4.88 9.84 -14.03
C HIS A 34 -6.33 10.33 -14.10
N LEU A 35 -6.57 11.52 -13.55
CA LEU A 35 -7.89 12.15 -13.50
C LEU A 35 -7.93 13.37 -14.43
N THR A 36 -8.98 13.45 -15.24
CA THR A 36 -9.23 14.55 -16.18
C THR A 36 -10.60 15.16 -15.88
N GLU A 37 -10.64 16.47 -15.68
CA GLU A 37 -11.90 17.19 -15.58
C GLU A 37 -12.53 17.36 -16.96
N THR A 38 -13.84 17.13 -17.04
CA THR A 38 -14.63 17.36 -18.24
C THR A 38 -15.84 18.21 -17.90
N PRO A 39 -16.35 19.05 -18.84
CA PRO A 39 -17.55 19.84 -18.60
C PRO A 39 -18.80 19.00 -18.33
N ASP A 40 -18.90 17.82 -18.95
CA ASP A 40 -19.97 16.85 -18.72
C ASP A 40 -19.55 15.89 -17.59
N THR A 41 -20.32 15.87 -16.50
CA THR A 41 -20.08 15.06 -15.31
C THR A 41 -21.02 13.85 -15.19
N ALA A 42 -21.92 13.63 -16.15
CA ALA A 42 -22.94 12.58 -16.03
C ALA A 42 -22.31 11.18 -15.85
N ASP A 43 -21.23 10.89 -16.58
CA ASP A 43 -20.50 9.62 -16.47
C ASP A 43 -19.76 9.51 -15.14
N LEU A 44 -19.18 10.61 -14.64
CA LEU A 44 -18.52 10.69 -13.34
C LEU A 44 -19.50 10.44 -12.19
N GLU A 45 -20.70 11.03 -12.25
CA GLU A 45 -21.76 10.83 -11.26
C GLU A 45 -22.22 9.38 -11.22
N ARG A 46 -22.41 8.75 -12.40
CA ARG A 46 -22.69 7.31 -12.47
C ARG A 46 -21.55 6.48 -11.91
N ALA A 47 -20.30 6.81 -12.25
CA ALA A 47 -19.11 6.12 -11.75
C ALA A 47 -18.98 6.23 -10.22
N ALA A 48 -19.32 7.37 -9.64
CA ALA A 48 -19.31 7.58 -8.19
C ALA A 48 -20.43 6.81 -7.50
N ALA A 49 -21.64 6.79 -8.10
CA ALA A 49 -22.79 6.08 -7.56
C ALA A 49 -22.59 4.54 -7.48
N ILE A 50 -21.82 3.96 -8.39
CA ILE A 50 -21.52 2.51 -8.37
C ILE A 50 -20.32 2.16 -7.49
N CYS A 51 -19.54 3.13 -6.99
CA CYS A 51 -18.34 2.87 -6.21
C CYS A 51 -18.72 2.39 -4.80
N PRO A 52 -18.48 1.12 -4.44
CA PRO A 52 -19.03 0.55 -3.21
C PRO A 52 -18.38 1.12 -1.93
N THR A 53 -17.17 1.69 -2.05
CA THR A 53 -16.43 2.30 -0.93
C THR A 53 -16.49 3.83 -0.93
N GLY A 54 -17.18 4.43 -1.91
CA GLY A 54 -17.21 5.89 -2.08
C GLY A 54 -15.83 6.50 -2.25
N ALA A 55 -14.94 5.83 -2.99
CA ALA A 55 -13.58 6.30 -3.25
C ALA A 55 -13.52 7.47 -4.25
N LEU A 56 -14.53 7.64 -5.09
CA LEU A 56 -14.60 8.70 -6.10
C LEU A 56 -15.52 9.83 -5.62
N THR A 57 -15.00 11.06 -5.57
CA THR A 57 -15.77 12.29 -5.37
C THR A 57 -15.81 13.06 -6.68
N THR A 58 -16.96 13.62 -7.06
CA THR A 58 -17.14 14.30 -8.36
C THR A 58 -17.00 15.83 -8.28
N ALA A 59 -17.22 16.43 -7.11
CA ALA A 59 -17.14 17.87 -6.91
C ALA A 59 -16.51 18.21 -5.53
N PRO A 60 -15.22 18.58 -5.47
CA PRO A 60 -14.24 18.55 -6.56
C PRO A 60 -13.88 17.11 -6.96
N LEU A 61 -13.50 16.90 -8.23
CA LEU A 61 -13.08 15.59 -8.73
C LEU A 61 -11.86 15.09 -7.95
N SER A 62 -11.98 13.95 -7.29
CA SER A 62 -10.85 13.29 -6.62
C SER A 62 -11.10 11.80 -6.42
N LEU A 63 -10.02 11.03 -6.35
CA LEU A 63 -10.04 9.61 -6.07
C LEU A 63 -9.17 9.29 -4.86
N ASP A 64 -9.78 8.76 -3.82
CA ASP A 64 -9.13 8.35 -2.59
C ASP A 64 -8.58 6.91 -2.70
N LEU A 65 -7.26 6.78 -2.86
CA LEU A 65 -6.60 5.49 -3.04
C LEU A 65 -6.73 4.59 -1.82
N GLY A 66 -6.81 5.16 -0.61
CA GLY A 66 -6.99 4.36 0.61
C GLY A 66 -8.40 3.76 0.74
N ARG A 67 -9.36 4.20 -0.08
CA ARG A 67 -10.70 3.60 -0.22
C ARG A 67 -10.86 2.78 -1.51
N CYS A 68 -10.02 3.02 -2.50
CA CYS A 68 -10.14 2.40 -3.82
C CYS A 68 -9.91 0.88 -3.75
N LEU A 69 -10.81 0.10 -4.36
CA LEU A 69 -10.66 -1.36 -4.52
C LEU A 69 -9.93 -1.74 -5.82
N PHE A 70 -9.51 -0.76 -6.62
CA PHE A 70 -8.82 -0.98 -7.91
C PHE A 70 -9.59 -1.91 -8.88
N CYS A 71 -10.92 -1.98 -8.77
CA CYS A 71 -11.78 -2.82 -9.63
C CYS A 71 -11.86 -2.31 -11.08
N GLY A 72 -11.62 -1.01 -11.30
CA GLY A 72 -11.64 -0.38 -12.62
C GLY A 72 -13.03 0.00 -13.14
N GLU A 73 -14.12 -0.24 -12.39
CA GLU A 73 -15.49 0.07 -12.84
C GLU A 73 -15.71 1.57 -13.10
N CYS A 74 -15.09 2.43 -12.29
CA CYS A 74 -15.16 3.88 -12.51
C CYS A 74 -14.49 4.30 -13.83
N ALA A 75 -13.36 3.69 -14.18
CA ALA A 75 -12.67 3.95 -15.45
C ALA A 75 -13.43 3.40 -16.66
N ARG A 76 -14.16 2.29 -16.50
CA ARG A 76 -15.05 1.76 -17.55
C ARG A 76 -16.28 2.65 -17.76
N THR A 77 -16.82 3.19 -16.67
CA THR A 77 -18.03 4.03 -16.69
C THR A 77 -17.75 5.44 -17.16
N ALA A 78 -16.61 6.02 -16.76
CA ALA A 78 -16.18 7.38 -17.12
C ALA A 78 -14.78 7.38 -17.77
N PRO A 79 -14.61 6.75 -18.96
CA PRO A 79 -13.30 6.54 -19.58
C PRO A 79 -12.61 7.83 -20.03
N ARG A 80 -13.36 8.93 -20.17
CA ARG A 80 -12.80 10.27 -20.48
C ARG A 80 -12.16 10.92 -19.25
N ASN A 81 -12.57 10.51 -18.05
CA ASN A 81 -12.20 11.16 -16.80
C ASN A 81 -11.19 10.36 -15.99
N ILE A 82 -11.23 9.03 -16.07
CA ILE A 82 -10.46 8.17 -15.20
C ILE A 82 -9.72 7.13 -16.04
N ARG A 83 -8.40 7.13 -15.93
CA ARG A 83 -7.54 6.08 -16.48
C ARG A 83 -6.55 5.62 -15.42
N PHE A 84 -6.51 4.33 -15.12
CA PHE A 84 -5.45 3.78 -14.27
C PHE A 84 -4.14 3.64 -15.06
N THR A 85 -3.03 4.03 -14.45
CA THR A 85 -1.68 3.76 -14.96
C THR A 85 -1.10 2.53 -14.26
N ASN A 86 0.04 2.06 -14.72
CA ASN A 86 0.81 0.99 -14.09
C ASN A 86 1.74 1.50 -12.95
N ASP A 87 1.54 2.72 -12.48
CA ASP A 87 2.40 3.36 -11.46
C ASP A 87 2.05 2.86 -10.05
N TYR A 88 2.91 2.01 -9.48
CA TYR A 88 2.76 1.46 -8.12
C TYR A 88 3.19 2.42 -7.00
N ARG A 89 3.70 3.61 -7.32
CA ARG A 89 4.27 4.54 -6.36
C ARG A 89 3.17 5.35 -5.68
N ILE A 90 2.31 4.65 -4.94
CA ILE A 90 1.02 5.16 -4.46
C ILE A 90 0.87 5.21 -2.93
N GLY A 91 1.93 4.93 -2.19
CA GLY A 91 1.95 5.11 -0.72
C GLY A 91 2.22 6.55 -0.28
N SER A 92 1.83 6.92 0.93
CA SER A 92 2.06 8.26 1.50
C SER A 92 2.24 8.20 3.03
N PRO A 93 3.04 9.08 3.66
CA PRO A 93 3.12 9.16 5.12
C PRO A 93 1.85 9.73 5.77
N THR A 94 0.93 10.28 4.98
CA THR A 94 -0.33 10.88 5.48
C THR A 94 -1.53 10.25 4.81
N ARG A 95 -2.69 10.27 5.47
CA ARG A 95 -3.91 9.73 4.90
C ARG A 95 -4.40 10.58 3.73
N GLU A 96 -4.27 11.89 3.85
CA GLU A 96 -4.68 12.90 2.87
C GLU A 96 -3.83 12.81 1.61
N GLY A 97 -2.56 12.41 1.74
CA GLY A 97 -1.66 12.21 0.61
C GLY A 97 -2.06 11.07 -0.32
N LEU A 98 -3.00 10.19 0.08
CA LEU A 98 -3.58 9.16 -0.79
C LEU A 98 -4.72 9.67 -1.68
N VAL A 99 -5.12 10.93 -1.56
CA VAL A 99 -6.19 11.51 -2.38
C VAL A 99 -5.61 12.15 -3.64
N VAL A 100 -5.87 11.54 -4.79
CA VAL A 100 -5.43 12.00 -6.11
C VAL A 100 -6.46 12.95 -6.72
N ARG A 101 -5.99 14.02 -7.34
CA ARG A 101 -6.77 15.07 -8.01
C ARG A 101 -6.36 15.23 -9.47
N PRO A 102 -7.19 15.87 -10.30
CA PRO A 102 -6.82 16.24 -11.65
C PRO A 102 -5.51 17.02 -11.71
N GLY A 103 -4.64 16.65 -12.66
CA GLY A 103 -3.32 17.26 -12.83
C GLY A 103 -2.20 16.64 -11.97
N ASP A 104 -2.51 15.80 -10.98
CA ASP A 104 -1.49 15.12 -10.18
C ASP A 104 -0.64 14.17 -11.05
N LYS A 105 0.68 14.40 -11.02
CA LYS A 105 1.66 13.59 -11.75
C LYS A 105 2.19 12.40 -10.94
N CYS A 106 2.14 12.50 -9.63
CA CYS A 106 2.58 11.47 -8.68
C CYS A 106 1.68 11.52 -7.42
N VAL A 107 1.70 10.46 -6.61
CA VAL A 107 1.08 10.50 -5.28
C VAL A 107 2.01 11.25 -4.34
N ARG A 108 1.47 12.25 -3.63
CA ARG A 108 2.25 13.11 -2.73
C ARG A 108 2.87 12.28 -1.60
N PHE A 109 4.20 12.28 -1.55
CA PHE A 109 4.97 11.77 -0.42
C PHE A 109 5.65 12.96 0.26
N ASP A 110 5.07 13.47 1.35
CA ASP A 110 5.60 14.64 2.05
C ASP A 110 6.69 14.25 3.06
N PRO A 111 7.97 14.54 2.82
CA PRO A 111 9.04 14.15 3.74
C PRO A 111 8.95 14.88 5.09
N ALA A 112 8.29 16.03 5.16
CA ALA A 112 8.10 16.77 6.40
C ALA A 112 7.11 16.07 7.35
N ALA A 113 6.26 15.19 6.82
CA ALA A 113 5.35 14.37 7.61
C ALA A 113 6.03 13.10 8.19
N VAL A 114 7.26 12.79 7.76
CA VAL A 114 8.02 11.64 8.25
C VAL A 114 8.79 12.03 9.52
N ARG A 115 8.62 11.25 10.60
CA ARG A 115 9.37 11.50 11.84
C ARG A 115 10.89 11.36 11.59
N PRO A 116 11.71 12.33 12.02
CA PRO A 116 13.15 12.33 11.73
C PRO A 116 13.90 11.16 12.37
N GLU A 117 13.36 10.59 13.45
CA GLU A 117 13.91 9.42 14.13
C GLU A 117 13.84 8.13 13.30
N ILE A 118 12.92 8.03 12.34
CA ILE A 118 12.74 6.80 11.53
C ILE A 118 13.99 6.51 10.71
N GLY A 119 14.50 7.50 9.96
CA GLY A 119 15.73 7.34 9.19
C GLY A 119 16.95 7.10 10.07
N ARG A 120 16.97 7.69 11.28
CA ARG A 120 18.07 7.55 12.24
C ARG A 120 18.17 6.14 12.82
N TYR A 121 17.05 5.57 13.27
CA TYR A 121 17.04 4.27 13.96
C TYR A 121 16.86 3.09 13.00
N PHE A 122 16.06 3.24 11.96
CA PHE A 122 15.65 2.13 11.08
C PHE A 122 16.23 2.21 9.66
N GLY A 123 17.05 3.22 9.37
CA GLY A 123 17.63 3.42 8.03
C GLY A 123 18.58 2.31 7.57
N ARG A 124 19.05 1.41 8.44
CA ARG A 124 19.96 0.31 8.07
C ARG A 124 19.35 -1.08 8.23
N SER A 125 18.55 -1.27 9.26
CA SER A 125 17.86 -2.52 9.58
C SER A 125 16.47 -2.19 10.09
N LEU A 126 15.46 -2.90 9.59
CA LEU A 126 14.07 -2.74 9.99
C LEU A 126 13.39 -4.12 10.02
N GLN A 127 13.01 -4.57 11.21
CA GLN A 127 12.26 -5.82 11.41
C GLN A 127 10.80 -5.50 11.73
N LEU A 128 9.87 -6.00 10.93
CA LEU A 128 8.45 -5.69 11.07
C LEU A 128 7.67 -6.87 11.62
N ARG A 129 6.61 -6.59 12.39
CA ARG A 129 5.59 -7.58 12.74
C ARG A 129 4.32 -7.29 11.96
N GLU A 130 3.91 -8.21 11.11
CA GLU A 130 2.61 -8.12 10.43
C GLU A 130 1.49 -8.64 11.34
N VAL A 131 0.34 -7.97 11.30
CA VAL A 131 -0.89 -8.34 11.98
C VAL A 131 -2.08 -8.21 11.04
N CYS A 132 -2.60 -9.36 10.60
CA CYS A 132 -3.86 -9.47 9.88
C CYS A 132 -5.03 -9.22 10.84
N ALA A 133 -5.56 -8.00 10.84
CA ALA A 133 -6.67 -7.60 11.71
C ALA A 133 -8.05 -7.93 11.08
N GLY A 134 -8.20 -9.15 10.60
CA GLY A 134 -9.45 -9.69 10.03
C GLY A 134 -9.63 -9.46 8.52
N GLY A 135 -8.54 -9.52 7.75
CA GLY A 135 -8.55 -9.55 6.28
C GLY A 135 -8.75 -10.96 5.69
N ASP A 136 -8.65 -11.06 4.37
CA ASP A 136 -8.82 -12.30 3.59
C ASP A 136 -7.49 -12.99 3.21
N ALA A 137 -6.40 -12.62 3.89
CA ALA A 137 -5.03 -13.07 3.63
C ALA A 137 -4.39 -12.57 2.32
N SER A 138 -5.09 -11.78 1.49
CA SER A 138 -4.55 -11.35 0.18
C SER A 138 -3.38 -10.37 0.31
N VAL A 139 -3.44 -9.41 1.24
CA VAL A 139 -2.33 -8.48 1.51
C VAL A 139 -1.14 -9.23 2.09
N GLU A 140 -1.39 -10.19 2.98
CA GLU A 140 -0.39 -11.00 3.65
C GLU A 140 0.38 -11.89 2.66
N MET A 141 -0.30 -12.42 1.65
CA MET A 141 0.33 -13.14 0.54
C MET A 141 1.29 -12.23 -0.23
N GLU A 142 0.91 -10.98 -0.52
CA GLU A 142 1.80 -10.03 -1.21
C GLU A 142 2.96 -9.57 -0.32
N LEU A 143 2.73 -9.36 0.98
CA LEU A 143 3.78 -9.06 1.94
C LEU A 143 4.77 -10.23 2.05
N ASN A 144 4.30 -11.47 2.05
CA ASN A 144 5.17 -12.65 1.99
C ASN A 144 6.00 -12.67 0.70
N ALA A 145 5.39 -12.31 -0.43
CA ALA A 145 6.07 -12.25 -1.72
C ALA A 145 7.24 -11.24 -1.72
N THR A 146 7.19 -10.15 -0.94
CA THR A 146 8.32 -9.20 -0.85
C THR A 146 9.65 -9.86 -0.45
N GLY A 147 9.61 -10.97 0.30
CA GLY A 147 10.79 -11.72 0.73
C GLY A 147 11.28 -12.79 -0.25
N ASN A 148 10.58 -13.01 -1.37
CA ASN A 148 10.98 -14.00 -2.37
C ASN A 148 12.18 -13.50 -3.21
N VAL A 149 12.69 -14.38 -4.07
CA VAL A 149 13.84 -14.09 -4.95
C VAL A 149 13.59 -12.96 -5.96
N ASN A 150 12.32 -12.65 -6.28
CA ASN A 150 11.99 -11.60 -7.23
C ASN A 150 12.27 -10.21 -6.66
N PHE A 151 11.87 -10.00 -5.41
CA PHE A 151 11.89 -8.70 -4.74
C PHE A 151 13.03 -8.56 -3.72
N ASP A 152 13.40 -9.66 -3.06
CA ASP A 152 14.51 -9.76 -2.11
C ASP A 152 14.59 -8.55 -1.15
N LEU A 153 13.49 -8.30 -0.43
CA LEU A 153 13.39 -7.20 0.54
C LEU A 153 14.53 -7.23 1.58
N GLY A 154 15.05 -8.43 1.89
CA GLY A 154 16.16 -8.67 2.80
C GLY A 154 17.45 -7.93 2.42
N ARG A 155 17.73 -7.72 1.12
CA ARG A 155 18.91 -6.98 0.65
C ARG A 155 18.95 -5.52 1.12
N TYR A 156 17.80 -4.97 1.50
CA TYR A 156 17.67 -3.61 2.05
C TYR A 156 17.76 -3.56 3.59
N GLY A 157 18.00 -4.70 4.24
CA GLY A 157 17.97 -4.84 5.70
C GLY A 157 16.56 -4.85 6.28
N ILE A 158 15.55 -5.10 5.46
CA ILE A 158 14.14 -5.08 5.86
C ILE A 158 13.62 -6.53 5.89
N GLY A 159 12.89 -6.89 6.95
CA GLY A 159 12.34 -8.23 7.10
C GLY A 159 11.12 -8.28 8.01
N PHE A 160 10.56 -9.48 8.15
CA PHE A 160 9.46 -9.75 9.07
C PHE A 160 9.90 -10.71 10.16
N THR A 161 9.47 -10.44 11.39
CA THR A 161 9.73 -11.28 12.57
C THR A 161 8.43 -11.78 13.19
N ALA A 162 8.49 -12.95 13.83
CA ALA A 162 7.34 -13.56 14.47
C ALA A 162 6.97 -12.88 15.80
N SER A 163 7.96 -12.38 16.53
CA SER A 163 7.76 -11.79 17.86
C SER A 163 7.70 -10.27 17.77
N PRO A 164 6.63 -9.61 18.26
CA PRO A 164 6.60 -8.15 18.34
C PRO A 164 7.73 -7.58 19.21
N ARG A 165 8.26 -8.34 20.17
CA ARG A 165 9.38 -7.91 21.03
C ARG A 165 10.72 -7.83 20.29
N HIS A 166 10.82 -8.42 19.10
CA HIS A 166 11.99 -8.32 18.22
C HIS A 166 11.73 -7.38 17.04
N ALA A 167 10.54 -6.78 16.95
CA ALA A 167 10.18 -5.89 15.87
C ALA A 167 10.56 -4.44 16.21
N ASP A 168 10.78 -3.68 15.14
CA ASP A 168 10.98 -2.24 15.08
C ASP A 168 9.69 -1.52 14.69
N GLY A 169 8.64 -2.25 14.32
CA GLY A 169 7.36 -1.70 13.91
C GLY A 169 6.31 -2.75 13.59
N VAL A 170 5.08 -2.28 13.38
CA VAL A 170 3.93 -3.12 13.03
C VAL A 170 3.42 -2.75 11.64
N VAL A 171 3.12 -3.77 10.84
CA VAL A 171 2.32 -3.64 9.61
C VAL A 171 0.94 -4.17 9.91
N VAL A 172 -0.09 -3.32 9.81
CA VAL A 172 -1.50 -3.72 9.97
C VAL A 172 -2.16 -3.85 8.61
N SER A 173 -2.87 -4.97 8.43
CA SER A 173 -3.70 -5.27 7.27
C SER A 173 -5.12 -5.65 7.71
N GLY A 174 -6.07 -5.63 6.77
CA GLY A 174 -7.48 -5.91 7.04
C GLY A 174 -8.22 -4.74 7.71
N PRO A 175 -9.55 -4.85 7.87
CA PRO A 175 -10.41 -3.74 8.27
C PRO A 175 -10.33 -3.37 9.76
N ILE A 176 -9.67 -4.20 10.58
CA ILE A 176 -9.67 -4.20 12.05
C ILE A 176 -11.03 -4.60 12.59
N THR A 177 -11.26 -5.92 12.67
CA THR A 177 -12.48 -6.43 13.29
C THR A 177 -12.50 -6.17 14.80
N VAL A 178 -13.68 -6.06 15.40
CA VAL A 178 -13.87 -5.92 16.86
C VAL A 178 -13.09 -7.01 17.61
N ASN A 179 -13.12 -8.24 17.11
CA ASN A 179 -12.42 -9.38 17.71
C ASN A 179 -10.89 -9.29 17.62
N MET A 180 -10.36 -8.53 16.66
CA MET A 180 -8.90 -8.36 16.46
C MET A 180 -8.37 -7.04 17.03
N ALA A 181 -9.23 -6.08 17.37
CA ALA A 181 -8.82 -4.76 17.85
C ALA A 181 -7.93 -4.83 19.10
N GLU A 182 -8.31 -5.66 20.09
CA GLU A 182 -7.50 -5.86 21.29
C GLU A 182 -6.15 -6.53 20.97
N ALA A 183 -6.16 -7.56 20.14
CA ALA A 183 -4.94 -8.30 19.78
C ALA A 183 -3.94 -7.43 19.01
N LEU A 184 -4.43 -6.58 18.11
CA LEU A 184 -3.62 -5.58 17.41
C LEU A 184 -2.98 -4.61 18.40
N ARG A 185 -3.76 -4.07 19.35
CA ARG A 185 -3.24 -3.16 20.38
C ARG A 185 -2.17 -3.82 21.24
N ILE A 186 -2.41 -5.03 21.73
CA ILE A 186 -1.42 -5.80 22.52
C ILE A 186 -0.13 -5.99 21.73
N CYS A 187 -0.24 -6.32 20.43
CA CYS A 187 0.92 -6.48 19.56
C CYS A 187 1.72 -5.17 19.43
N CYS A 188 1.05 -4.06 19.13
CA CYS A 188 1.67 -2.74 19.01
C CYS A 188 2.31 -2.27 20.33
N ASP A 189 1.65 -2.49 21.47
CA ASP A 189 2.16 -2.16 22.80
C ASP A 189 3.42 -2.97 23.15
N ALA A 190 3.54 -4.21 22.65
CA ALA A 190 4.66 -5.10 22.91
C ALA A 190 5.95 -4.78 22.12
N VAL A 191 5.86 -3.96 21.07
CA VAL A 191 7.02 -3.47 20.31
C VAL A 191 7.77 -2.41 21.16
N ALA A 192 9.10 -2.36 21.15
CA ALA A 192 9.83 -1.32 21.89
C ALA A 192 9.72 0.06 21.20
N ASN A 193 9.83 1.17 21.94
CA ASN A 193 9.99 2.50 21.33
C ASN A 193 11.48 2.80 21.07
N PRO A 194 11.81 3.56 20.01
CA PRO A 194 10.93 4.05 18.94
C PRO A 194 10.37 2.89 18.10
N LYS A 195 9.18 3.04 17.54
CA LYS A 195 8.57 2.06 16.62
C LYS A 195 7.85 2.75 15.47
N ILE A 196 7.67 2.05 14.35
CA ILE A 196 6.82 2.53 13.25
C ILE A 196 5.51 1.76 13.13
N LEU A 197 4.46 2.43 12.62
CA LEU A 197 3.19 1.81 12.25
C LEU A 197 2.93 2.00 10.76
N VAL A 198 2.79 0.91 10.03
CA VAL A 198 2.50 0.88 8.59
C VAL A 198 1.11 0.30 8.38
N VAL A 199 0.27 1.02 7.65
CA VAL A 199 -1.09 0.60 7.29
C VAL A 199 -1.08 0.10 5.85
N CYS A 200 -1.40 -1.18 5.64
CA CYS A 200 -1.23 -1.85 4.36
C CYS A 200 -2.55 -2.48 3.89
N GLY A 201 -3.02 -2.07 2.72
CA GLY A 201 -4.29 -2.50 2.13
C GLY A 201 -5.39 -1.46 2.27
N SER A 202 -6.31 -1.44 1.31
CA SER A 202 -7.45 -0.51 1.30
C SER A 202 -8.38 -0.72 2.49
N GLU A 203 -8.56 -1.97 2.94
CA GLU A 203 -9.28 -2.31 4.17
C GLU A 203 -8.59 -1.70 5.40
N ALA A 204 -7.27 -1.78 5.51
CA ALA A 204 -6.55 -1.19 6.64
C ALA A 204 -6.60 0.35 6.58
N CYS A 205 -6.48 0.92 5.38
CA CYS A 205 -6.49 2.36 5.15
C CYS A 205 -7.83 3.04 5.45
N SER A 206 -8.96 2.33 5.31
CA SER A 206 -10.29 2.97 5.40
C SER A 206 -11.41 2.13 6.00
N GLY A 207 -11.17 0.85 6.29
CA GLY A 207 -12.20 -0.15 6.55
C GLY A 207 -12.72 -0.83 5.27
N GLY A 208 -12.40 -0.29 4.09
CA GLY A 208 -12.78 -0.85 2.80
C GLY A 208 -14.30 -1.02 2.67
N LEU A 209 -14.73 -2.16 2.11
CA LEU A 209 -16.14 -2.54 2.01
C LEU A 209 -16.84 -2.67 3.38
N PHE A 210 -16.08 -2.84 4.46
CA PHE A 210 -16.58 -3.11 5.79
C PHE A 210 -16.62 -1.86 6.69
N ALA A 211 -16.26 -0.68 6.17
CA ALA A 211 -16.11 0.54 6.97
C ALA A 211 -17.37 0.93 7.79
N GLY A 212 -18.57 0.65 7.26
CA GLY A 212 -19.84 0.89 7.96
C GLY A 212 -20.35 -0.26 8.82
N SER A 213 -19.59 -1.36 8.93
CA SER A 213 -20.02 -2.55 9.66
C SER A 213 -19.77 -2.41 11.15
N ARG A 214 -20.74 -2.82 11.98
CA ARG A 214 -20.57 -2.95 13.45
C ARG A 214 -19.50 -3.97 13.87
N ALA A 215 -19.05 -4.82 12.94
CA ALA A 215 -18.01 -5.82 13.18
C ALA A 215 -16.59 -5.25 13.05
N VAL A 216 -16.45 -3.98 12.67
CA VAL A 216 -15.18 -3.26 12.52
C VAL A 216 -15.03 -2.26 13.66
N ASP A 217 -13.84 -2.22 14.25
CA ASP A 217 -13.46 -1.26 15.30
C ASP A 217 -12.12 -0.61 14.91
N ARG A 218 -12.19 0.67 14.54
CA ARG A 218 -11.02 1.44 14.08
C ARG A 218 -10.53 2.45 15.12
N THR A 219 -11.03 2.39 16.36
CA THR A 219 -10.59 3.29 17.46
C THR A 219 -9.11 3.12 17.81
N PHE A 220 -8.48 2.03 17.37
CA PHE A 220 -7.03 1.84 17.40
C PHE A 220 -6.27 3.07 16.86
N PHE A 221 -6.73 3.66 15.75
CA PHE A 221 -6.09 4.83 15.13
C PHE A 221 -6.29 6.14 15.90
N ASP A 222 -7.20 6.20 16.88
CA ASP A 222 -7.39 7.39 17.74
C ASP A 222 -6.18 7.60 18.67
N THR A 223 -5.45 6.52 18.96
CA THR A 223 -4.29 6.52 19.87
C THR A 223 -2.98 6.11 19.19
N HIS A 224 -3.05 5.47 18.02
CA HIS A 224 -1.89 4.99 17.28
C HIS A 224 -1.81 5.66 15.90
N ALA A 225 -0.98 6.69 15.80
CA ALA A 225 -0.72 7.36 14.54
C ALA A 225 0.10 6.47 13.60
N ALA A 226 -0.34 6.36 12.35
CA ALA A 226 0.40 5.66 11.30
C ALA A 226 1.53 6.54 10.75
N ASP A 227 2.67 5.92 10.45
CA ASP A 227 3.81 6.58 9.80
C ASP A 227 3.79 6.41 8.27
N LEU A 228 3.05 5.41 7.77
CA LEU A 228 2.96 5.11 6.34
C LEU A 228 1.63 4.44 6.00
N TRP A 229 0.98 4.93 4.96
CA TRP A 229 -0.24 4.38 4.39
C TRP A 229 0.06 3.83 2.99
N LEU A 230 -0.28 2.57 2.77
CA LEU A 230 -0.04 1.82 1.54
C LEU A 230 -1.38 1.27 1.03
N PRO A 231 -1.99 1.89 0.00
CA PRO A 231 -3.25 1.42 -0.55
C PRO A 231 -3.06 0.20 -1.46
N GLY A 232 -4.15 -0.55 -1.67
CA GLY A 232 -4.22 -1.68 -2.58
C GLY A 232 -5.19 -2.75 -2.11
N ALA A 233 -5.81 -3.46 -3.05
CA ALA A 233 -6.73 -4.56 -2.78
C ALA A 233 -6.39 -5.78 -3.67
N PRO A 234 -5.28 -6.51 -3.40
CA PRO A 234 -4.32 -6.31 -2.31
C PRO A 234 -3.23 -5.27 -2.61
N THR A 235 -2.42 -4.91 -1.61
CA THR A 235 -1.25 -4.03 -1.79
C THR A 235 -0.13 -4.78 -2.49
N HIS A 236 0.21 -4.35 -3.70
CA HIS A 236 1.26 -4.98 -4.50
C HIS A 236 2.65 -4.89 -3.81
N PRO A 237 3.54 -5.89 -3.94
CA PRO A 237 4.85 -5.90 -3.28
C PRO A 237 5.69 -4.67 -3.60
N MET A 238 5.65 -4.21 -4.85
CA MET A 238 6.34 -2.97 -5.25
C MET A 238 5.81 -1.72 -4.55
N THR A 239 4.49 -1.62 -4.31
CA THR A 239 3.90 -0.50 -3.55
C THR A 239 4.45 -0.48 -2.12
N PHE A 240 4.55 -1.64 -1.49
CA PHE A 240 5.11 -1.79 -0.14
C PHE A 240 6.60 -1.43 -0.10
N ILE A 241 7.41 -2.04 -0.96
CA ILE A 241 8.86 -1.82 -1.03
C ILE A 241 9.14 -0.33 -1.26
N ASP A 242 8.46 0.29 -2.22
CA ASP A 242 8.66 1.69 -2.53
C ASP A 242 8.28 2.60 -1.34
N GLY A 243 7.14 2.35 -0.71
CA GLY A 243 6.70 3.12 0.45
C GLY A 243 7.69 3.04 1.61
N ILE A 244 8.18 1.84 1.94
CA ILE A 244 9.17 1.65 3.01
C ILE A 244 10.50 2.32 2.66
N LEU A 245 11.00 2.17 1.42
CA LEU A 245 12.27 2.79 1.02
C LEU A 245 12.20 4.33 1.05
N ASN A 246 11.05 4.93 0.71
CA ASN A 246 10.85 6.37 0.88
C ASN A 246 10.75 6.78 2.35
N LEU A 247 10.01 6.01 3.16
CA LEU A 247 9.90 6.25 4.60
C LEU A 247 11.27 6.24 5.30
N LEU A 248 12.15 5.33 4.89
CA LEU A 248 13.53 5.22 5.40
C LEU A 248 14.50 6.25 4.78
N GLY A 249 14.06 7.07 3.82
CA GLY A 249 14.91 8.02 3.10
C GLY A 249 15.95 7.38 2.19
N LYS A 250 15.79 6.09 1.86
CA LYS A 250 16.65 5.35 0.90
C LYS A 250 16.31 5.64 -0.54
N LYS A 251 15.09 6.09 -0.78
CA LYS A 251 14.56 6.52 -2.07
C LYS A 251 13.90 7.89 -1.89
N LYS A 252 13.96 8.72 -2.93
CA LYS A 252 13.13 9.92 -3.03
C LYS A 252 12.27 9.77 -4.27
N ARG A 253 10.95 9.84 -4.12
CA ARG A 253 10.03 10.07 -5.23
C ARG A 253 10.19 11.53 -5.67
N GLU A 254 10.57 11.73 -6.92
CA GLU A 254 10.44 13.02 -7.61
C GLU A 254 9.00 13.25 -8.06
#